data_AF-A0A0J9E8N4-F1
#
_entry.id   AF-A0A0J9E8N4-F1
#
_cell.length_a   1.000
_cell.length_b   1.000
_cell.length_c   1.000
_cell.angle_alpha   90.00
_cell.angle_beta   90.00
_cell.angle_gamma   90.00
#
_symmetry.space_group_name_H-M   'P 1'
#
loop_
_entity.id
_entity.type
_entity.pdbx_description
1 polymer ?
#
loop_
_entity_poly.entity_id
_entity_poly.type
_entity_poly.pdbx_seq_one_letter_code
_entity_poly.pdbx_strand_id
1 'polypeptide(L)'
;MNFIKLAAAGVAALGLSAGAALAEWSEKPITYVVSFGAGGNADVVARMNAEVLSEALGVPVNVVNKPGGAHMPATMSVLETPADGYTVFNWSPPSFMVVPLTRETPYTPLEDFIPLYAGISASNALYVRADSP
;
A
#
# COMPACT_ATOMS: atom_id res chain seq x y z
N MET A 1 -40.56 -10.54 48.88
CA MET A 1 -40.24 -11.27 47.64
C MET A 1 -41.06 -10.60 46.53
N ASN A 2 -40.60 -9.66 45.70
CA ASN A 2 -39.62 -9.87 44.62
C ASN A 2 -39.17 -8.56 43.90
N PHE A 3 -39.37 -7.36 44.46
CA PHE A 3 -39.10 -6.11 43.73
C PHE A 3 -37.61 -5.80 43.48
N ILE A 4 -36.71 -6.40 44.25
CA ILE A 4 -35.26 -6.20 44.10
C ILE A 4 -34.69 -6.94 42.87
N LYS A 5 -35.39 -7.95 42.33
CA LYS A 5 -34.89 -8.74 41.19
C LYS A 5 -35.09 -8.08 39.82
N LEU A 6 -35.97 -7.08 39.69
CA LEU A 6 -36.17 -6.38 38.41
C LEU A 6 -35.17 -5.25 38.16
N ALA A 7 -34.58 -4.66 39.19
CA ALA A 7 -33.60 -3.58 39.03
C ALA A 7 -32.23 -4.07 38.51
N ALA A 8 -31.90 -5.35 38.72
CA ALA A 8 -30.64 -5.94 38.29
C ALA A 8 -30.59 -6.30 36.80
N ALA A 9 -31.73 -6.40 36.12
CA ALA A 9 -31.80 -6.80 34.71
C ALA A 9 -31.62 -5.61 33.73
N GLY A 10 -31.78 -4.37 34.18
CA GLY A 10 -31.66 -3.18 33.33
C GLY A 10 -30.24 -2.64 33.15
N VAL A 11 -29.33 -2.95 34.09
CA VAL A 11 -27.96 -2.38 34.09
C VAL A 11 -26.99 -3.18 33.21
N ALA A 12 -27.28 -4.45 32.92
CA ALA A 12 -26.43 -5.29 32.08
C ALA A 12 -26.50 -4.97 30.56
N ALA A 13 -27.51 -4.21 30.11
CA ALA A 13 -27.72 -3.90 28.70
C ALA A 13 -26.95 -2.65 28.20
N LEU A 14 -26.37 -1.85 29.10
CA LEU A 14 -25.66 -0.61 28.73
C LEU A 14 -24.16 -0.79 28.46
N GLY A 15 -23.62 -2.01 28.62
CA GLY A 15 -22.20 -2.30 28.47
C GLY A 15 -21.73 -2.71 27.06
N LEU A 16 -22.65 -3.00 26.12
CA LEU A 16 -22.30 -3.49 24.77
C LEU A 16 -22.29 -2.40 23.69
N SER A 17 -22.51 -1.14 24.05
CA SER A 17 -22.38 0.01 23.14
C SER A 17 -21.03 0.73 23.28
N ALA A 18 -20.00 0.05 23.80
CA ALA A 18 -18.62 0.40 23.47
C ALA A 18 -18.47 0.13 21.96
N GLY A 19 -18.82 1.13 21.15
CA GLY A 19 -18.58 1.10 19.72
C GLY A 19 -17.14 0.66 19.52
N ALA A 20 -16.92 -0.34 18.66
CA ALA A 20 -15.59 -0.72 18.26
C ALA A 20 -14.85 0.58 17.95
N ALA A 21 -13.85 0.92 18.77
CA ALA A 21 -12.96 2.02 18.45
C ALA A 21 -12.36 1.62 17.11
N LEU A 22 -12.85 2.24 16.03
CA LEU A 22 -12.18 2.17 14.75
C LEU A 22 -10.80 2.72 15.05
N ALA A 23 -9.81 1.84 15.09
CA ALA A 23 -8.41 2.23 15.27
C ALA A 23 -8.16 3.40 14.31
N GLU A 24 -7.65 4.50 14.86
CA GLU A 24 -7.40 5.69 14.06
C GLU A 24 -6.19 5.34 13.19
N TRP A 25 -6.41 5.05 11.91
CA TRP A 25 -5.29 4.83 11.00
C TRP A 25 -4.40 6.08 11.05
N SER A 26 -3.10 6.00 11.38
CA SER A 26 -2.14 4.89 11.31
C SER A 26 -1.45 4.54 12.65
N GLU A 27 -1.64 3.32 13.20
CA GLU A 27 -1.09 2.90 14.51
C GLU A 27 0.11 1.93 14.43
N LYS A 28 0.43 1.40 13.24
CA LYS A 28 1.54 0.45 13.02
C LYS A 28 2.37 0.82 11.79
N PRO A 29 3.60 0.29 11.63
CA PRO A 29 4.44 0.59 10.48
C PRO A 29 3.78 0.27 9.14
N ILE A 30 4.04 1.11 8.13
CA ILE A 30 3.58 0.93 6.76
C ILE A 30 4.70 0.31 5.93
N THR A 31 4.36 -0.63 5.05
CA THR A 31 5.27 -1.22 4.07
C THR A 31 5.07 -0.54 2.71
N TYR A 32 6.12 0.08 2.17
CA TYR A 32 6.13 0.62 0.82
C TYR A 32 6.86 -0.35 -0.11
N VAL A 33 6.09 -1.14 -0.86
CA VAL A 33 6.63 -2.10 -1.84
C VAL A 33 7.08 -1.38 -3.11
N VAL A 34 8.32 -1.64 -3.49
CA VAL A 34 8.96 -1.13 -4.71
C VAL A 34 9.23 -2.27 -5.70
N SER A 35 8.72 -2.18 -6.92
CA SER A 35 8.85 -3.19 -7.98
C SER A 35 10.19 -3.20 -8.71
N PHE A 36 11.12 -2.34 -8.32
CA PHE A 36 12.46 -2.19 -8.88
C PHE A 36 13.55 -2.51 -7.85
N GLY A 37 14.78 -2.74 -8.34
CA GLY A 37 15.95 -2.94 -7.49
C GLY A 37 16.28 -1.70 -6.66
N ALA A 38 16.91 -1.91 -5.49
CA ALA A 38 17.36 -0.86 -4.60
C ALA A 38 18.37 0.09 -5.29
N GLY A 39 18.35 1.37 -4.94
CA GLY A 39 19.21 2.42 -5.49
C GLY A 39 18.78 2.95 -6.86
N GLY A 40 17.77 2.36 -7.51
CA GLY A 40 17.17 2.89 -8.73
C GLY A 40 16.27 4.11 -8.47
N ASN A 41 15.86 4.80 -9.54
CA ASN A 41 15.02 6.00 -9.45
C ASN A 41 13.75 5.78 -8.60
N ALA A 42 13.01 4.69 -8.85
CA ALA A 42 11.79 4.37 -8.09
C ALA A 42 12.06 4.12 -6.60
N ASP A 43 13.19 3.49 -6.25
CA ASP A 43 13.58 3.23 -4.86
C ASP A 43 13.96 4.53 -4.14
N VAL A 44 14.76 5.38 -4.78
CA VAL A 44 15.16 6.67 -4.22
C VAL A 44 13.93 7.54 -3.94
N VAL A 45 13.00 7.65 -4.89
CA VAL A 45 11.78 8.42 -4.67
C VAL A 45 10.91 7.80 -3.59
N ALA A 46 10.76 6.47 -3.55
CA ALA A 46 10.00 5.80 -2.50
C ALA A 46 10.58 6.08 -1.11
N ARG A 47 11.90 6.13 -0.96
CA ARG A 47 12.57 6.47 0.31
C ARG A 47 12.36 7.92 0.72
N MET A 48 12.43 8.86 -0.22
CA MET A 48 12.10 10.27 0.03
C MET A 48 10.64 10.42 0.50
N ASN A 49 9.72 9.72 -0.16
CA ASN A 49 8.31 9.73 0.25
C ASN A 49 8.12 9.05 1.62
N ALA A 50 8.80 7.95 1.88
CA ALA A 50 8.71 7.21 3.13
C ALA A 50 9.15 8.08 4.32
N GLU A 51 10.20 8.89 4.17
CA GLU A 51 10.63 9.86 5.18
C GLU A 51 9.53 10.86 5.52
N VAL A 52 8.97 11.54 4.52
CA VAL A 52 7.90 12.54 4.69
C VAL A 52 6.63 11.92 5.27
N LEU A 53 6.24 10.73 4.76
CA LEU A 53 5.08 10.01 5.27
C LEU A 53 5.28 9.57 6.72
N SER A 54 6.48 9.12 7.07
CA SER A 54 6.78 8.70 8.43
C SER A 54 6.69 9.85 9.43
N GLU A 55 7.20 11.04 9.05
CA GLU A 55 7.05 12.25 9.84
C GLU A 55 5.57 12.65 10.01
N ALA A 56 4.79 12.64 8.92
CA ALA A 56 3.39 13.05 8.95
C ALA A 56 2.48 12.08 9.70
N LEU A 57 2.78 10.78 9.66
CA LEU A 57 1.94 9.72 10.20
C LEU A 57 2.38 9.25 11.60
N GLY A 58 3.56 9.66 12.05
CA GLY A 58 4.10 9.26 13.37
C GLY A 58 4.46 7.78 13.50
N VAL A 59 4.44 7.03 12.40
CA VAL A 59 4.81 5.61 12.32
C VAL A 59 5.88 5.36 11.26
N PRO A 60 6.73 4.33 11.39
CA PRO A 60 7.72 4.01 10.37
C PRO A 60 7.09 3.65 9.02
N VAL A 61 7.69 4.12 7.93
CA VAL A 61 7.36 3.67 6.56
C VAL A 61 8.58 2.95 5.99
N ASN A 62 8.47 1.63 5.83
CA ASN A 62 9.59 0.76 5.44
C ASN A 62 9.53 0.44 3.94
N VAL A 63 10.58 0.81 3.21
CA VAL A 63 10.71 0.50 1.77
C VAL A 63 11.20 -0.94 1.57
N VAL A 64 10.48 -1.73 0.78
CA VAL A 64 10.80 -3.12 0.46
C VAL A 64 10.86 -3.32 -1.05
N ASN A 65 12.03 -3.64 -1.58
CA ASN A 65 12.23 -3.89 -3.01
C ASN A 65 11.89 -5.36 -3.37
N LYS A 66 11.06 -5.56 -4.39
CA LYS A 66 10.67 -6.86 -4.95
C LYS A 66 10.76 -6.85 -6.49
N PRO A 67 11.98 -6.83 -7.07
CA PRO A 67 12.15 -6.75 -8.52
C PRO A 67 11.84 -8.06 -9.25
N GLY A 68 11.75 -7.96 -10.58
CA GLY A 68 11.68 -9.12 -11.49
C GLY A 68 10.30 -9.41 -12.05
N GLY A 69 10.22 -10.33 -13.03
CA GLY A 69 8.96 -10.86 -13.56
C GLY A 69 8.00 -9.83 -14.15
N ALA A 70 8.50 -8.72 -14.70
CA ALA A 70 7.70 -7.55 -15.09
C ALA A 70 6.80 -7.04 -13.94
N HIS A 71 7.38 -7.02 -12.73
CA HIS A 71 6.79 -6.54 -11.48
C HIS A 71 5.74 -7.44 -10.84
N MET A 72 5.49 -8.62 -11.41
CA MET A 72 4.52 -9.59 -10.87
C MET A 72 4.75 -9.94 -9.39
N PRO A 73 5.99 -10.22 -8.91
CA PRO A 73 6.20 -10.55 -7.49
C PRO A 73 5.83 -9.40 -6.54
N ALA A 74 6.07 -8.15 -6.95
CA ALA A 74 5.71 -6.98 -6.17
C ALA A 74 4.19 -6.78 -6.16
N THR A 75 3.55 -6.82 -7.34
CA THR A 75 2.08 -6.67 -7.47
C THR A 75 1.34 -7.68 -6.62
N MET A 76 1.65 -8.97 -6.76
CA MET A 76 0.96 -10.03 -6.00
C MET A 76 1.21 -9.90 -4.51
N SER A 77 2.44 -9.55 -4.10
CA SER A 77 2.73 -9.39 -2.68
C SER A 77 1.91 -8.30 -2.00
N VAL A 78 1.40 -7.31 -2.74
CA VAL A 78 0.51 -6.28 -2.19
C VAL A 78 -0.94 -6.77 -2.18
N LEU A 79 -1.39 -7.38 -3.27
CA LEU A 79 -2.76 -7.94 -3.37
C LEU A 79 -3.02 -9.10 -2.40
N GLU A 80 -1.97 -9.81 -1.99
CA GLU A 80 -2.05 -10.89 -1.00
C GLU A 80 -2.06 -10.37 0.45
N THR A 81 -1.83 -9.07 0.68
CA THR A 81 -1.96 -8.47 2.02
C THR A 81 -3.39 -8.02 2.32
N PRO A 82 -3.79 -7.91 3.60
CA PRO A 82 -5.07 -7.30 3.96
C PRO A 82 -5.20 -5.88 3.39
N ALA A 83 -6.40 -5.52 2.92
CA ALA A 83 -6.73 -4.18 2.45
C ALA A 83 -6.94 -3.19 3.61
N ASP A 84 -5.95 -3.08 4.51
CA ASP A 84 -6.00 -2.30 5.75
C ASP A 84 -5.19 -0.99 5.70
N GLY A 85 -4.62 -0.66 4.53
CA GLY A 85 -3.89 0.59 4.29
C GLY A 85 -2.44 0.61 4.80
N TYR A 86 -1.90 -0.53 5.26
CA TYR A 86 -0.51 -0.61 5.74
C TYR A 86 0.47 -1.18 4.72
N THR A 87 0.00 -1.55 3.53
CA THR A 87 0.85 -1.91 2.40
C THR A 87 0.53 -0.98 1.23
N VAL A 88 1.53 -0.21 0.78
CA VAL A 88 1.42 0.68 -0.38
C VAL A 88 2.41 0.25 -1.45
N PHE A 89 2.12 0.62 -2.70
CA PHE A 89 2.81 0.12 -3.89
C PHE A 89 3.25 1.25 -4.80
N ASN A 90 4.43 1.14 -5.42
CA ASN A 90 4.81 2.06 -6.49
C ASN A 90 4.17 1.63 -7.82
N TRP A 91 3.32 2.49 -8.40
CA TRP A 91 2.83 2.26 -9.75
C TRP A 91 3.98 2.15 -10.76
N SER A 92 3.78 1.33 -11.81
CA SER A 92 4.70 1.27 -12.95
C SER A 92 4.01 0.75 -14.22
N PRO A 93 4.45 1.13 -15.43
CA PRO A 93 3.84 0.67 -16.67
C PRO A 93 3.81 -0.86 -16.86
N PRO A 94 4.85 -1.64 -16.48
CA PRO A 94 4.81 -3.08 -16.69
C PRO A 94 3.66 -3.79 -15.96
N SER A 95 3.42 -3.47 -14.68
CA SER A 95 2.33 -4.10 -13.92
C SER A 95 0.94 -3.55 -14.26
N PHE A 96 0.81 -2.27 -14.58
CA PHE A 96 -0.52 -1.66 -14.75
C PHE A 96 -1.00 -1.62 -16.20
N MET A 97 -0.13 -1.87 -17.16
CA MET A 97 -0.45 -1.72 -18.58
C MET A 97 0.15 -2.82 -19.43
N VAL A 98 1.48 -2.95 -19.48
CA VAL A 98 2.13 -3.84 -20.46
C VAL A 98 1.75 -5.30 -20.23
N VAL A 99 1.85 -5.79 -19.00
CA VAL A 99 1.58 -7.20 -18.69
C VAL A 99 0.09 -7.55 -18.87
N PRO A 100 -0.88 -6.81 -18.30
CA PRO A 100 -2.31 -7.07 -18.54
C PRO A 100 -2.73 -6.96 -20.02
N LEU A 101 -2.06 -6.13 -20.82
CA LEU A 101 -2.37 -6.01 -22.26
C LEU A 101 -1.75 -7.11 -23.12
N THR A 102 -0.69 -7.76 -22.66
CA THR A 102 0.08 -8.72 -23.49
C THR A 102 -0.13 -10.17 -23.10
N ARG A 103 -0.73 -10.43 -21.93
CA ARG A 103 -1.01 -11.78 -21.41
C ARG A 103 -2.06 -11.73 -20.32
N GLU A 104 -2.66 -12.88 -20.03
CA GLU A 104 -3.56 -13.04 -18.88
C GLU A 104 -2.83 -12.80 -17.56
N THR A 105 -3.51 -12.11 -16.64
CA THR A 105 -3.03 -11.78 -15.29
C THR A 105 -4.04 -12.18 -14.23
N PRO A 106 -3.59 -12.53 -13.01
CA PRO A 106 -4.47 -12.85 -11.88
C PRO A 106 -5.03 -11.59 -11.17
N TYR A 107 -4.91 -10.41 -11.80
CA TYR A 107 -5.34 -9.13 -11.25
C TYR A 107 -5.79 -8.19 -12.37
N THR A 108 -6.68 -7.28 -12.03
CA THR A 108 -7.20 -6.19 -12.87
C THR A 108 -6.73 -4.85 -12.27
N PRO A 109 -5.71 -4.19 -12.84
CA PRO A 109 -5.01 -3.09 -12.19
C PRO A 109 -5.88 -1.92 -11.71
N LEU A 110 -6.92 -1.55 -12.46
CA LEU A 110 -7.80 -0.42 -12.13
C LEU A 110 -8.97 -0.80 -11.22
N GLU A 111 -9.19 -2.10 -11.00
CA GLU A 111 -10.22 -2.60 -10.08
C GLU A 111 -9.61 -3.00 -8.74
N ASP A 112 -8.40 -3.57 -8.76
CA ASP A 112 -7.73 -4.11 -7.58
C ASP A 112 -6.84 -3.09 -6.84
N PHE A 113 -6.57 -1.91 -7.43
CA PHE A 113 -5.76 -0.86 -6.81
C PHE A 113 -6.44 0.52 -6.85
N ILE A 114 -6.28 1.28 -5.76
CA ILE A 114 -6.71 2.67 -5.67
C ILE A 114 -5.49 3.59 -5.88
N PRO A 115 -5.51 4.50 -6.88
CA PRO A 115 -4.43 5.46 -7.07
C PRO A 115 -4.44 6.51 -5.96
N LEU A 116 -3.34 6.61 -5.19
CA LEU A 116 -3.21 7.58 -4.09
C LEU A 116 -2.66 8.94 -4.56
N TYR A 117 -1.65 8.93 -5.42
CA TYR A 117 -1.04 10.13 -5.98
C TYR A 117 -0.27 9.80 -7.27
N ALA A 118 0.01 10.83 -8.08
CA ALA A 118 0.87 10.73 -9.26
C ALA A 118 2.02 11.74 -9.14
N GLY A 119 3.13 11.32 -8.53
CA GLY A 119 4.26 12.22 -8.22
C GLY A 119 5.56 11.91 -8.96
N ILE A 120 5.58 10.90 -9.83
CA ILE A 120 6.76 10.53 -10.62
C ILE A 120 6.38 10.61 -12.09
N SER A 121 7.02 11.53 -12.82
CA SER A 121 7.02 11.55 -14.28
C SER A 121 8.40 11.12 -14.75
N ALA A 122 8.47 9.99 -15.45
CA ALA A 122 9.70 9.49 -16.05
C ALA A 122 9.69 9.77 -17.55
N SER A 123 10.56 10.65 -18.02
CA SER A 123 10.79 10.85 -19.45
C SER A 123 11.62 9.68 -19.99
N ASN A 124 11.04 8.91 -20.91
CA ASN A 124 11.81 7.95 -21.71
C ASN A 124 12.59 8.72 -22.78
N ALA A 125 13.86 8.38 -22.98
CA ALA A 125 14.68 8.95 -24.02
C ALA A 125 15.54 7.87 -24.67
N LEU A 126 15.82 8.04 -25.97
CA LEU A 126 16.75 7.20 -26.71
C LEU A 126 18.14 7.80 -26.58
N TYR A 127 19.07 7.02 -26.05
CA TYR A 127 20.47 7.41 -25.93
C TYR A 127 21.32 6.53 -26.84
N VAL A 128 22.36 7.13 -27.40
CA VAL A 128 23.46 6.42 -28.05
C VAL A 128 24.73 6.64 -27.23
N ARG A 129 25.79 5.88 -27.53
CA ARG A 129 27.08 6.08 -26.87
C ARG A 129 27.65 7.45 -27.29
N ALA A 130 28.41 8.09 -26.42
CA ALA A 130 28.95 9.43 -26.70
C ALA A 130 29.87 9.47 -27.94
N ASP A 131 30.46 8.34 -28.31
CA ASP A 131 31.34 8.11 -29.46
C ASP A 131 30.65 7.30 -30.58
N SER A 132 29.32 7.23 -30.61
CA SER A 132 28.59 6.72 -31.78
C SER A 132 28.81 7.65 -32.99
N PRO A 133 28.93 7.14 -34.24
CA PRO A 133 29.02 7.96 -35.45
C PRO A 133 27.88 8.97 -35.62
#